data_AF-A0A1L7UBM9-F1
#
_entry.id   AF-A0A1L7UBM9-F1
#
_cell.length_a   1.000
_cell.length_b   1.000
_cell.length_c   1.000
_cell.angle_alpha   90.00
_cell.angle_beta   90.00
_cell.angle_gamma   90.00
#
_symmetry.space_group_name_H-M   'P 1'
#
loop_
_entity.id
_entity.type
_entity.pdbx_description
1 polymer ?
#
loop_
_entity_poly.entity_id
_entity_poly.type
_entity_poly.pdbx_seq_one_letter_code
_entity_poly.pdbx_strand_id
1 'polypeptide(L)'
;MTVHDGERVKLDVVQQHQRSYKPSLSYKREWSSFLGSQGGRWSTATAIRLDITSGSEEDQSNEEWELEARPYCTQDCLLGLKRNRFLEEKCPNVALHRSVTGGMGHPIDAARLLDLLREDLTPLVRRLRSTRPLDGCGKYGRTGALFKIPSSRHGYTFVGKGMFAAAVSSLEHEEKIYRRMEPLQGHHVPVCLGSIALVTPFPLQAPDIAHMLLMAWAGDAVTIKDNGLSEWLRFRQPLLTYGVVHNDIRQENLLWNSDRGHVLLIDFD
;
A
#
# COMPACT_ATOMS: atom_id res chain seq x y z
N MET A 1 -14.06 44.32 26.98
CA MET A 1 -13.02 44.20 25.93
C MET A 1 -11.82 43.52 26.55
N THR A 2 -11.61 42.23 26.26
CA THR A 2 -10.32 41.51 26.44
C THR A 2 -10.53 40.05 26.01
N VAL A 3 -10.20 39.72 24.77
CA VAL A 3 -9.95 38.34 24.30
C VAL A 3 -8.88 38.44 23.21
N HIS A 4 -7.59 38.37 23.57
CA HIS A 4 -6.49 38.13 22.62
C HIS A 4 -5.23 37.78 23.41
N ASP A 5 -5.09 36.53 23.84
CA ASP A 5 -3.79 36.00 24.33
C ASP A 5 -3.69 34.45 24.26
N GLY A 6 -4.51 33.81 23.41
CA GLY A 6 -4.52 32.34 23.25
C GLY A 6 -3.91 31.80 21.95
N GLU A 7 -3.66 32.67 20.96
CA GLU A 7 -3.33 32.23 19.59
C GLU A 7 -1.84 32.39 19.21
N ARG A 8 -1.03 33.05 20.05
CA ARG A 8 0.37 33.34 19.74
C ARG A 8 1.37 32.29 20.26
N VAL A 9 0.93 31.32 21.07
CA VAL A 9 1.80 30.26 21.64
C VAL A 9 1.77 28.96 20.83
N LYS A 10 0.84 28.79 19.87
CA LYS A 10 0.77 27.59 19.01
C LYS A 10 1.53 27.69 17.69
N LEU A 11 2.05 28.86 17.34
CA LEU A 11 2.80 29.08 16.09
C LEU A 11 4.32 28.93 16.24
N ASP A 12 4.87 28.96 17.46
CA ASP A 12 6.32 28.90 17.70
C ASP A 12 6.90 27.48 17.85
N VAL A 13 6.06 26.45 18.05
CA VAL A 13 6.54 25.05 18.17
C VAL A 13 6.74 24.39 16.80
N VAL A 14 6.12 24.91 15.75
CA VAL A 14 6.21 24.36 14.38
C VAL A 14 7.39 24.93 13.58
N GLN A 15 7.97 26.06 14.00
CA GLN A 15 9.07 26.72 13.28
C GLN A 15 10.49 26.43 13.81
N GLN A 16 10.66 25.73 14.94
CA GLN A 16 11.99 25.50 15.52
C GLN A 16 12.70 24.19 15.11
N HIS A 17 12.10 23.34 14.27
CA HIS A 17 12.78 22.16 13.69
C HIS A 17 13.15 22.28 12.20
N GLN A 18 13.26 23.51 11.68
CA GLN A 18 13.91 23.78 10.39
C GLN A 18 15.36 24.21 10.60
N ARG A 19 16.23 23.26 10.97
CA ARG A 19 17.68 23.43 10.82
C ARG A 19 18.30 22.24 10.09
N SER A 20 18.49 22.47 8.79
CA SER A 20 19.60 21.98 7.95
C SER A 20 19.89 20.48 8.02
N TYR A 21 19.09 19.67 7.31
CA TYR A 21 19.49 18.31 6.97
C TYR A 21 20.05 18.28 5.55
N LYS A 22 21.37 18.09 5.43
CA LYS A 22 22.05 17.76 4.16
C LYS A 22 22.15 16.23 4.09
N PRO A 23 21.56 15.54 3.10
CA PRO A 23 21.73 14.11 2.98
C PRO A 23 23.18 13.80 2.61
N SER A 24 23.86 13.01 3.44
CA SER A 24 25.19 12.47 3.12
C SER A 24 25.05 11.32 2.11
N LEU A 25 26.02 11.23 1.20
CA LEU A 25 26.07 10.38 0.01
C LEU A 25 26.15 8.84 0.25
N SER A 26 25.77 8.34 1.43
CA SER A 26 25.90 6.91 1.78
C SER A 26 24.61 6.09 1.67
N TYR A 27 23.48 6.70 1.31
CA TYR A 27 22.16 6.06 1.33
C TYR A 27 21.80 5.35 0.00
N LYS A 28 22.74 4.60 -0.59
CA LYS A 28 22.58 4.01 -1.93
C LYS A 28 23.04 2.56 -2.12
N ARG A 29 23.29 1.80 -1.04
CA ARG A 29 23.60 0.38 -1.18
C ARG A 29 22.88 -0.42 -0.11
N GLU A 30 21.81 -1.09 -0.52
CA GLU A 30 21.46 -2.46 -0.11
C GLU A 30 20.08 -2.81 -0.67
N TRP A 31 20.03 -3.10 -1.97
CA TRP A 31 18.90 -3.79 -2.61
C TRP A 31 19.35 -5.11 -3.27
N SER A 32 20.53 -5.63 -2.93
CA SER A 32 21.14 -6.77 -3.64
C SER A 32 21.61 -7.95 -2.77
N SER A 33 21.57 -7.87 -1.43
CA SER A 33 22.24 -8.86 -0.57
C SER A 33 21.32 -9.85 0.18
N PHE A 34 19.98 -9.75 0.09
CA PHE A 34 19.12 -10.54 0.99
C PHE A 34 18.09 -11.48 0.36
N LEU A 35 17.91 -11.48 -0.98
CA LEU A 35 16.95 -12.39 -1.64
C LEU A 35 17.54 -13.79 -1.96
N GLY A 36 18.66 -14.15 -1.33
CA GLY A 36 19.43 -15.36 -1.65
C GLY A 36 19.42 -16.49 -0.61
N SER A 37 18.66 -16.42 0.49
CA SER A 37 18.68 -17.52 1.47
C SER A 37 17.38 -17.63 2.28
N GLN A 38 16.52 -18.58 1.91
CA GLN A 38 15.52 -19.14 2.82
C GLN A 38 15.95 -20.56 3.15
N GLY A 39 16.59 -20.69 4.30
CA GLY A 39 17.12 -21.94 4.85
C GLY A 39 17.79 -21.65 6.19
N GLY A 40 17.04 -21.16 7.17
CA GLY A 40 17.59 -20.83 8.48
C GLY A 40 16.52 -20.56 9.53
N ARG A 41 16.61 -21.28 10.65
CA ARG A 41 15.76 -21.22 11.84
C ARG A 41 16.29 -20.12 12.81
N TRP A 42 15.40 -19.57 13.63
CA TRP A 42 15.60 -18.64 14.78
C TRP A 42 15.62 -17.14 14.43
N SER A 43 15.19 -16.19 15.28
CA SER A 43 14.91 -16.16 16.73
C SER A 43 13.90 -15.04 17.04
N THR A 44 13.12 -15.19 18.10
CA THR A 44 12.18 -14.19 18.66
C THR A 44 12.86 -12.86 19.00
N ALA A 45 12.36 -11.76 18.45
CA ALA A 45 12.70 -10.39 18.86
C ALA A 45 11.56 -9.80 19.71
N THR A 46 11.94 -9.26 20.86
CA THR A 46 11.08 -8.76 21.94
C THR A 46 10.18 -7.60 21.49
N ALA A 47 8.87 -7.80 21.57
CA ALA A 47 7.87 -6.74 21.39
C ALA A 47 7.83 -5.80 22.61
N ILE A 48 7.82 -4.50 22.37
CA ILE A 48 7.59 -3.48 23.40
C ILE A 48 6.11 -3.55 23.79
N ARG A 49 5.82 -3.97 25.03
CA ARG A 49 4.49 -3.93 25.64
C ARG A 49 4.10 -2.48 25.92
N LEU A 50 3.03 -2.01 25.28
CA LEU A 50 2.22 -0.90 25.78
C LEU A 50 0.95 -1.52 26.37
N ASP A 51 0.82 -1.43 27.69
CA ASP A 51 -0.31 -1.97 28.46
C ASP A 51 -1.63 -1.37 27.98
N ILE A 52 -2.48 -2.22 27.38
CA ILE A 52 -3.89 -1.94 27.15
C ILE A 52 -4.68 -3.05 27.84
N THR A 53 -5.55 -2.62 28.75
CA THR A 53 -6.37 -3.41 29.67
C THR A 53 -7.13 -4.60 29.05
N SER A 54 -7.23 -5.64 29.87
CA SER A 54 -7.76 -6.99 29.64
C SER A 54 -9.11 -7.11 28.92
N GLY A 55 -9.06 -7.54 27.66
CA GLY A 55 -10.04 -8.46 27.04
C GLY A 55 -9.30 -9.75 26.67
N SER A 56 -9.99 -10.87 26.43
CA SER A 56 -9.41 -12.21 26.19
C SER A 56 -8.23 -12.18 25.21
N GLU A 57 -7.03 -12.49 25.70
CA GLU A 57 -5.78 -12.44 24.91
C GLU A 57 -5.76 -13.50 23.80
N GLU A 58 -6.50 -14.60 23.96
CA GLU A 58 -6.55 -15.71 23.02
C GLU A 58 -7.33 -15.37 21.73
N ASP A 59 -8.54 -14.81 21.85
CA ASP A 59 -9.36 -14.42 20.69
C ASP A 59 -8.69 -13.32 19.86
N GLN A 60 -8.01 -12.39 20.54
CA GLN A 60 -7.32 -11.27 19.90
C GLN A 60 -6.12 -11.70 19.07
N SER A 61 -5.39 -12.73 19.52
CA SER A 61 -4.27 -13.26 18.77
C SER A 61 -4.76 -13.91 17.47
N ASN A 62 -5.81 -14.72 17.52
CA ASN A 62 -6.34 -15.44 16.36
C ASN A 62 -6.81 -14.50 15.24
N GLU A 63 -7.55 -13.44 15.56
CA GLU A 63 -8.00 -12.47 14.55
C GLU A 63 -6.83 -11.77 13.84
N GLU A 64 -5.77 -11.43 14.57
CA GLU A 64 -4.57 -10.78 14.01
C GLU A 64 -3.81 -11.73 13.08
N TRP A 65 -3.65 -12.99 13.48
CA TRP A 65 -3.06 -14.04 12.64
C TRP A 65 -3.88 -14.30 11.37
N GLU A 66 -5.21 -14.32 11.47
CA GLU A 66 -6.10 -14.51 10.31
C GLU A 66 -5.99 -13.36 9.31
N LEU A 67 -5.94 -12.11 9.79
CA LEU A 67 -5.74 -10.93 8.94
C LEU A 67 -4.36 -10.94 8.28
N GLU A 68 -3.34 -11.37 9.01
CA GLU A 68 -1.97 -11.47 8.51
C GLU A 68 -1.82 -12.57 7.45
N ALA A 69 -2.42 -13.72 7.67
CA ALA A 69 -2.41 -14.85 6.73
C ALA A 69 -3.33 -14.62 5.51
N ARG A 70 -4.28 -13.68 5.60
CA ARG A 70 -5.28 -13.47 4.54
C ARG A 70 -4.62 -13.16 3.18
N PRO A 71 -4.94 -13.90 2.11
CA PRO A 71 -4.36 -13.65 0.79
C PRO A 71 -4.84 -12.33 0.21
N TYR A 72 -4.09 -11.79 -0.76
CA TYR A 72 -4.50 -10.61 -1.51
C TYR A 72 -5.70 -10.92 -2.41
N CYS A 73 -6.57 -9.93 -2.62
CA CYS A 73 -7.58 -10.00 -3.68
C CYS A 73 -6.89 -9.92 -5.04
N THR A 74 -7.43 -10.65 -6.01
CA THR A 74 -6.90 -10.68 -7.39
C THR A 74 -7.07 -9.32 -8.08
N GLN A 75 -6.30 -9.10 -9.14
CA GLN A 75 -6.42 -7.91 -9.99
C GLN A 75 -7.85 -7.75 -10.53
N ASP A 76 -8.47 -8.82 -11.05
CA ASP A 76 -9.83 -8.75 -11.62
C ASP A 76 -10.89 -8.48 -10.54
N CYS A 77 -10.72 -9.01 -9.33
CA CYS A 77 -11.62 -8.72 -8.21
C CYS A 77 -11.63 -7.23 -7.85
N LEU A 78 -10.44 -6.62 -7.70
CA LEU A 78 -10.34 -5.21 -7.34
C LEU A 78 -10.71 -4.29 -8.52
N LEU A 79 -10.48 -4.73 -9.75
CA LEU A 79 -10.97 -4.04 -10.94
C LEU A 79 -12.50 -4.09 -11.01
N GLY A 80 -13.10 -5.22 -10.64
CA GLY A 80 -14.53 -5.42 -10.54
C GLY A 80 -15.15 -4.48 -9.50
N LEU A 81 -14.56 -4.41 -8.32
CA LEU A 81 -14.92 -3.44 -7.28
C LEU A 81 -14.86 -1.99 -7.80
N LYS A 82 -13.75 -1.62 -8.45
CA LYS A 82 -13.54 -0.28 -9.00
C LYS A 82 -14.57 0.11 -10.07
N ARG A 83 -15.00 -0.86 -10.88
CA ARG A 83 -15.92 -0.65 -12.01
C ARG A 83 -17.37 -1.05 -11.71
N ASN A 84 -17.70 -1.36 -10.46
CA ASN A 84 -19.01 -1.85 -10.04
C ASN A 84 -19.49 -3.06 -10.87
N ARG A 85 -18.61 -4.05 -11.06
CA ARG A 85 -18.87 -5.30 -11.79
C ARG A 85 -19.12 -6.47 -10.84
N PHE A 86 -19.32 -7.65 -11.42
CA PHE A 86 -19.51 -8.90 -10.68
C PHE A 86 -18.25 -9.32 -9.92
N LEU A 87 -18.46 -10.15 -8.90
CA LEU A 87 -17.39 -10.79 -8.14
C LEU A 87 -16.57 -11.71 -9.04
N GLU A 88 -15.26 -11.73 -8.81
CA GLU A 88 -14.36 -12.70 -9.44
C GLU A 88 -14.30 -13.97 -8.59
N GLU A 89 -14.80 -15.08 -9.14
CA GLU A 89 -14.88 -16.38 -8.45
C GLU A 89 -13.50 -16.96 -8.09
N LYS A 90 -12.44 -16.57 -8.81
CA LYS A 90 -11.06 -16.96 -8.48
C LYS A 90 -10.45 -16.16 -7.32
N CYS A 91 -11.11 -15.09 -6.85
CA CYS A 91 -10.61 -14.34 -5.72
C CYS A 91 -10.58 -15.25 -4.48
N PRO A 92 -9.44 -15.38 -3.79
CA PRO A 92 -9.36 -16.24 -2.61
C PRO A 92 -10.24 -15.73 -1.46
N ASN A 93 -10.64 -14.45 -1.50
CA ASN A 93 -11.52 -13.81 -0.53
C ASN A 93 -12.97 -13.69 -1.02
N VAL A 94 -13.36 -14.31 -2.15
CA VAL A 94 -14.69 -14.10 -2.77
C VAL A 94 -15.85 -14.37 -1.80
N ALA A 95 -15.71 -15.38 -0.94
CA ALA A 95 -16.71 -15.72 0.05
C ALA A 95 -16.96 -14.58 1.06
N LEU A 96 -15.93 -13.80 1.40
CA LEU A 96 -16.02 -12.65 2.30
C LEU A 96 -16.63 -11.41 1.63
N HIS A 97 -16.64 -11.37 0.30
CA HIS A 97 -17.27 -10.28 -0.46
C HIS A 97 -18.76 -10.53 -0.68
N ARG A 98 -19.22 -11.78 -0.66
CA ARG A 98 -20.62 -12.11 -0.90
C ARG A 98 -21.51 -11.50 0.18
N SER A 99 -22.48 -10.71 -0.26
CA SER A 99 -23.55 -10.22 0.61
C SER A 99 -24.37 -11.40 1.14
N VAL A 100 -24.91 -11.25 2.35
CA VAL A 100 -25.91 -12.17 2.95
C VAL A 100 -27.11 -12.38 2.02
N THR A 101 -27.42 -11.38 1.17
CA THR A 101 -28.51 -11.44 0.19
C THR A 101 -28.18 -12.23 -1.08
N GLY A 102 -26.97 -12.80 -1.20
CA GLY A 102 -26.58 -13.66 -2.33
C GLY A 102 -26.33 -12.91 -3.65
N GLY A 103 -26.09 -11.60 -3.60
CA GLY A 103 -25.80 -10.80 -4.79
C GLY A 103 -24.51 -11.24 -5.50
N MET A 104 -24.51 -11.22 -6.84
CA MET A 104 -23.34 -11.55 -7.66
C MET A 104 -22.30 -10.42 -7.76
N GLY A 105 -22.60 -9.24 -7.21
CA GLY A 105 -21.74 -8.06 -7.24
C GLY A 105 -21.07 -7.77 -5.91
N HIS A 106 -20.12 -6.82 -5.93
CA HIS A 106 -19.51 -6.30 -4.71
C HIS A 106 -20.56 -5.57 -3.84
N PRO A 107 -20.54 -5.76 -2.51
CA PRO A 107 -21.52 -5.17 -1.58
C PRO A 107 -21.30 -3.67 -1.36
N ILE A 108 -20.12 -3.17 -1.71
CA ILE A 108 -19.72 -1.77 -1.67
C ILE A 108 -18.97 -1.45 -2.96
N ASP A 109 -18.91 -0.17 -3.32
CA ASP A 109 -18.04 0.32 -4.39
C ASP A 109 -16.66 0.73 -3.85
N ALA A 110 -15.74 1.05 -4.77
CA ALA A 110 -14.40 1.48 -4.38
C ALA A 110 -14.41 2.79 -3.55
N ALA A 111 -15.29 3.75 -3.84
CA ALA A 111 -15.36 5.01 -3.09
C ALA A 111 -15.75 4.76 -1.62
N ARG A 112 -16.77 3.93 -1.40
CA ARG A 112 -17.19 3.54 -0.06
C ARG A 112 -16.11 2.74 0.67
N LEU A 113 -15.35 1.90 -0.03
CA LEU A 113 -14.18 1.23 0.56
C LEU A 113 -13.15 2.25 1.05
N LEU A 114 -12.82 3.29 0.27
CA LEU A 114 -11.88 4.33 0.69
C LEU A 114 -12.35 5.07 1.95
N ASP A 115 -13.63 5.43 2.02
CA ASP A 115 -14.19 6.13 3.18
C ASP A 115 -14.16 5.26 4.44
N LEU A 116 -14.56 4.00 4.31
CA LEU A 116 -14.51 3.04 5.41
C LEU A 116 -13.07 2.82 5.90
N LEU A 117 -12.08 2.79 5.00
CA LEU A 117 -10.68 2.67 5.39
C LEU A 117 -10.18 3.91 6.12
N ARG A 118 -10.57 5.11 5.71
CA ARG A 118 -10.23 6.34 6.44
C ARG A 118 -10.76 6.28 7.87
N GLU A 119 -12.00 5.84 8.04
CA GLU A 119 -12.62 5.64 9.36
C GLU A 119 -11.88 4.56 10.17
N ASP A 120 -11.67 3.37 9.58
CA ASP A 120 -11.08 2.22 10.29
C ASP A 120 -9.59 2.45 10.64
N LEU A 121 -8.86 3.25 9.86
CA LEU A 121 -7.47 3.62 10.14
C LEU A 121 -7.32 4.83 11.06
N THR A 122 -8.41 5.55 11.40
CA THR A 122 -8.31 6.71 12.31
C THR A 122 -7.84 6.32 13.71
N PRO A 123 -8.41 5.30 14.38
CA PRO A 123 -7.91 4.85 15.68
C PRO A 123 -6.54 4.17 15.55
N LEU A 124 -5.55 4.61 16.34
CA LEU A 124 -4.20 4.06 16.32
C LEU A 124 -4.17 2.53 16.55
N VAL A 125 -4.98 2.03 17.49
CA VAL A 125 -5.05 0.59 17.80
C VAL A 125 -5.52 -0.22 16.59
N ARG A 126 -6.58 0.23 15.90
CA ARG A 126 -7.07 -0.46 14.70
C ARG A 126 -6.07 -0.40 13.58
N ARG A 127 -5.43 0.74 13.38
CA ARG A 127 -4.39 0.91 12.36
C ARG A 127 -3.21 -0.03 12.57
N LEU A 128 -2.66 -0.12 13.78
CA LEU A 128 -1.53 -1.00 14.08
C LEU A 128 -1.88 -2.49 13.94
N ARG A 129 -3.15 -2.87 14.16
CA ARG A 129 -3.66 -4.23 13.97
C ARG A 129 -3.97 -4.57 12.52
N SER A 130 -4.57 -3.63 11.78
CA SER A 130 -5.11 -3.86 10.43
C SER A 130 -4.18 -3.43 9.31
N THR A 131 -3.01 -2.85 9.61
CA THR A 131 -2.00 -2.53 8.61
C THR A 131 -0.65 -3.08 9.03
N ARG A 132 -0.04 -3.85 8.14
CA ARG A 132 1.27 -4.45 8.36
C ARG A 132 2.25 -3.95 7.31
N PRO A 133 3.39 -3.36 7.70
CA PRO A 133 4.49 -3.18 6.78
C PRO A 133 4.88 -4.53 6.15
N LEU A 134 5.16 -4.56 4.84
CA LEU A 134 5.32 -5.80 4.07
C LEU A 134 6.64 -6.57 4.32
N ASP A 135 7.46 -6.06 5.20
CA ASP A 135 8.71 -6.60 5.71
C ASP A 135 8.82 -6.09 7.15
N GLY A 136 9.43 -6.87 8.04
CA GLY A 136 9.44 -6.59 9.49
C GLY A 136 9.99 -5.22 9.91
N CYS A 137 10.48 -4.41 8.97
CA CYS A 137 10.87 -3.01 9.14
C CYS A 137 10.34 -2.02 8.07
N GLY A 138 9.52 -2.39 7.08
CA GLY A 138 9.05 -1.48 6.03
C GLY A 138 10.02 -1.35 4.84
N LYS A 139 9.59 -1.72 3.63
CA LYS A 139 10.34 -1.48 2.39
C LYS A 139 10.28 0.01 2.18
N TYR A 140 11.26 0.70 2.72
CA TYR A 140 11.43 2.13 2.52
C TYR A 140 11.85 2.35 1.08
N GLY A 141 10.89 2.77 0.25
CA GLY A 141 11.20 3.47 -0.98
C GLY A 141 11.70 4.88 -0.66
N ARG A 142 12.13 5.60 -1.70
CA ARG A 142 12.51 7.02 -1.58
C ARG A 142 11.37 7.88 -1.01
N THR A 143 10.12 7.47 -1.23
CA THR A 143 8.92 8.27 -0.98
C THR A 143 8.01 7.71 0.13
N GLY A 144 8.30 6.51 0.66
CA GLY A 144 7.58 5.94 1.81
C GLY A 144 7.68 4.41 1.92
N ALA A 145 6.62 3.73 2.39
CA ALA A 145 6.64 2.30 2.72
C ALA A 145 5.41 1.55 2.19
N LEU A 146 5.54 0.25 1.92
CA LEU A 146 4.43 -0.61 1.48
C LEU A 146 3.76 -1.32 2.66
N PHE A 147 2.43 -1.30 2.67
CA PHE A 147 1.59 -1.91 3.69
C PHE A 147 0.65 -2.94 3.08
N LYS A 148 0.49 -4.08 3.73
CA LYS A 148 -0.64 -4.98 3.52
C LYS A 148 -1.84 -4.49 4.33
N ILE A 149 -2.99 -4.38 3.69
CA ILE A 149 -4.22 -3.86 4.29
C ILE A 149 -5.36 -4.86 4.09
N PRO A 150 -5.60 -5.76 5.06
CA PRO A 150 -6.81 -6.56 5.12
C PRO A 150 -7.97 -5.77 5.75
N SER A 151 -8.98 -5.43 4.96
CA SER A 151 -10.25 -4.88 5.44
C SER A 151 -11.05 -5.97 6.16
N SER A 152 -11.23 -5.83 7.48
CA SER A 152 -11.98 -6.78 8.30
C SER A 152 -13.46 -6.89 7.90
N ARG A 153 -14.14 -5.77 7.63
CA ARG A 153 -15.60 -5.73 7.42
C ARG A 153 -16.09 -6.34 6.11
N HIS A 154 -15.32 -6.21 5.03
CA HIS A 154 -15.74 -6.61 3.67
C HIS A 154 -14.76 -7.58 2.99
N GLY A 155 -13.75 -8.06 3.72
CA GLY A 155 -12.82 -9.10 3.27
C GLY A 155 -11.81 -8.69 2.20
N TYR A 156 -11.77 -7.43 1.77
CA TYR A 156 -10.80 -6.97 0.76
C TYR A 156 -9.38 -6.93 1.33
N THR A 157 -8.42 -7.43 0.58
CA THR A 157 -6.99 -7.37 0.96
C THR A 157 -6.19 -6.83 -0.21
N PHE A 158 -5.46 -5.75 0.00
CA PHE A 158 -4.69 -5.04 -1.02
C PHE A 158 -3.48 -4.35 -0.38
N VAL A 159 -2.72 -3.62 -1.20
CA VAL A 159 -1.53 -2.88 -0.80
C VAL A 159 -1.86 -1.40 -0.61
N GLY A 160 -1.28 -0.78 0.42
CA GLY A 160 -1.14 0.67 0.52
C GLY A 160 0.31 1.08 0.34
N LYS A 161 0.61 1.88 -0.69
CA LYS A 161 1.88 2.61 -0.80
C LYS A 161 1.75 3.87 0.07
N GLY A 162 2.24 3.77 1.30
CA GLY A 162 2.33 4.87 2.24
C GLY A 162 3.38 5.88 1.81
N MET A 163 3.08 7.15 1.95
CA MET A 163 3.95 8.27 1.61
C MET A 163 4.09 9.27 2.75
N PHE A 164 5.27 9.86 2.87
CA PHE A 164 5.56 10.91 3.85
C PHE A 164 4.78 12.20 3.54
N ALA A 165 4.53 13.04 4.55
CA ALA A 165 3.83 14.32 4.38
C ALA A 165 4.51 15.27 3.36
N ALA A 166 5.83 15.18 3.20
CA ALA A 166 6.58 15.97 2.23
C ALA A 166 6.41 15.51 0.77
N ALA A 167 5.82 14.33 0.53
CA ALA A 167 5.71 13.69 -0.78
C ALA A 167 4.30 13.76 -1.41
N VAL A 168 3.42 14.65 -0.92
CA VAL A 168 2.04 14.79 -1.43
C VAL A 168 1.99 15.08 -2.93
N SER A 169 2.89 15.91 -3.45
CA SER A 169 2.94 16.20 -4.89
C SER A 169 3.26 14.96 -5.73
N SER A 170 4.10 14.06 -5.22
CA SER A 170 4.41 12.78 -5.88
C SER A 170 3.21 11.84 -5.84
N LEU A 171 2.47 11.79 -4.72
CA LEU A 171 1.22 11.04 -4.60
C LEU A 171 0.19 11.46 -5.66
N GLU A 172 -0.07 12.77 -5.76
CA GLU A 172 -1.04 13.30 -6.70
C GLU A 172 -0.63 13.04 -8.15
N HIS A 173 0.67 13.10 -8.43
CA HIS A 173 1.24 12.77 -9.73
C HIS A 173 1.01 11.29 -10.09
N GLU A 174 1.39 10.39 -9.19
CA GLU A 174 1.28 8.94 -9.39
C GLU A 174 -0.19 8.52 -9.54
N GLU A 175 -1.08 9.01 -8.67
CA GLU A 175 -2.52 8.74 -8.77
C GLU A 175 -3.10 9.24 -10.12
N LYS A 176 -2.67 10.41 -10.59
CA LYS A 176 -3.07 10.94 -11.90
C LYS A 176 -2.59 10.06 -13.05
N ILE A 177 -1.37 9.51 -12.96
CA ILE A 177 -0.85 8.57 -13.95
C ILE A 177 -1.66 7.28 -13.94
N TYR A 178 -1.94 6.69 -12.78
CA TYR A 178 -2.80 5.50 -12.68
C TYR A 178 -4.19 5.75 -13.27
N ARG A 179 -4.80 6.91 -13.00
CA ARG A 179 -6.09 7.30 -13.58
C ARG A 179 -6.03 7.42 -15.11
N ARG A 180 -4.93 7.95 -15.65
CA ARG A 180 -4.73 8.05 -17.11
C ARG A 180 -4.57 6.67 -17.76
N MET A 181 -3.99 5.71 -17.04
CA MET A 181 -3.80 4.33 -17.45
C MET A 181 -4.93 3.39 -17.01
N GLU A 182 -6.13 3.91 -16.72
CA GLU A 182 -7.28 3.10 -16.29
C GLU A 182 -7.52 1.87 -17.20
N PRO A 183 -7.40 1.96 -18.54
CA PRO A 183 -7.58 0.79 -19.41
C PRO A 183 -6.48 -0.27 -19.31
N LEU A 184 -5.31 0.09 -18.76
CA LEU A 184 -4.18 -0.82 -18.57
C LEU A 184 -4.19 -1.51 -17.20
N GLN A 185 -5.03 -1.04 -16.27
CA GLN A 185 -5.07 -1.55 -14.91
C GLN A 185 -5.53 -3.00 -14.85
N GLY A 186 -4.82 -3.78 -14.06
CA GLY A 186 -4.97 -5.21 -13.93
C GLY A 186 -4.22 -6.03 -14.99
N HIS A 187 -3.67 -5.43 -16.06
CA HIS A 187 -2.96 -6.18 -17.11
C HIS A 187 -1.52 -5.71 -17.37
N HIS A 188 -1.28 -4.40 -17.38
CA HIS A 188 0.09 -3.89 -17.49
C HIS A 188 0.54 -3.22 -16.20
N VAL A 189 -0.40 -2.64 -15.46
CA VAL A 189 -0.14 -1.97 -14.18
C VAL A 189 -1.15 -2.47 -13.15
N PRO A 190 -0.85 -2.43 -11.84
CA PRO A 190 -1.81 -2.82 -10.82
C PRO A 190 -3.08 -1.98 -10.85
N VAL A 191 -4.19 -2.56 -10.40
CA VAL A 191 -5.42 -1.79 -10.14
C VAL A 191 -5.16 -0.82 -8.99
N CYS A 192 -5.31 0.47 -9.26
CA CYS A 192 -5.26 1.54 -8.27
C CYS A 192 -6.69 1.93 -7.88
N LEU A 193 -7.00 1.81 -6.59
CA LEU A 193 -8.31 2.12 -6.01
C LEU A 193 -8.46 3.61 -5.67
N GLY A 194 -7.35 4.33 -5.55
CA GLY A 194 -7.30 5.76 -5.21
C GLY A 194 -6.45 6.00 -3.97
N SER A 195 -6.43 7.24 -3.48
CA SER A 195 -5.65 7.64 -2.31
C SER A 195 -6.49 8.01 -1.09
N ILE A 196 -5.88 7.86 0.09
CA ILE A 196 -6.43 8.32 1.36
C ILE A 196 -5.39 9.17 2.11
N ALA A 197 -5.87 10.21 2.79
CA ALA A 197 -5.11 10.90 3.82
C ALA A 197 -5.43 10.25 5.17
N LEU A 198 -4.40 10.03 5.99
CA LEU A 198 -4.56 9.50 7.33
C LEU A 198 -4.81 10.67 8.31
N VAL A 199 -5.86 10.58 9.12
CA VAL A 199 -6.23 11.64 10.08
C VAL A 199 -5.10 11.88 11.08
N THR A 200 -4.60 10.80 11.67
CA THR A 200 -3.32 10.76 12.39
C THR A 200 -2.29 10.15 11.45
N PRO A 201 -1.01 10.53 11.41
CA PRO A 201 0.01 9.81 10.63
C PRO A 201 0.32 8.40 11.16
N PHE A 202 0.77 7.45 10.31
CA PHE A 202 1.23 6.14 10.76
C PHE A 202 2.67 6.27 11.26
N PRO A 203 2.94 5.94 12.53
CA PRO A 203 4.27 6.11 13.11
C PRO A 203 5.24 5.07 12.55
N LEU A 204 6.39 5.53 12.07
CA LEU A 204 7.52 4.68 11.68
C LEU A 204 8.76 5.10 12.47
N GLN A 205 9.84 4.32 12.41
CA GLN A 205 11.17 4.79 12.84
C GLN A 205 11.77 5.84 11.88
N ALA A 206 11.05 6.13 10.79
CA ALA A 206 11.32 7.13 9.75
C ALA A 206 10.28 8.27 9.85
N PRO A 207 10.22 9.25 8.91
CA PRO A 207 9.12 10.21 8.91
C PRO A 207 7.78 9.50 8.84
N ASP A 208 6.77 10.05 9.51
CA ASP A 208 5.46 9.40 9.56
C ASP A 208 4.80 9.36 8.16
N ILE A 209 4.04 8.29 7.93
CA ILE A 209 3.22 8.17 6.72
C ILE A 209 1.95 8.98 6.93
N ALA A 210 1.71 9.97 6.07
CA ALA A 210 0.53 10.83 6.15
C ALA A 210 -0.53 10.44 5.11
N HIS A 211 -0.12 9.82 4.01
CA HIS A 211 -1.03 9.43 2.92
C HIS A 211 -0.74 8.03 2.44
N MET A 212 -1.73 7.38 1.83
CA MET A 212 -1.58 6.06 1.21
C MET A 212 -2.25 6.03 -0.16
N LEU A 213 -1.53 5.54 -1.17
CA LEU A 213 -2.10 5.15 -2.46
C LEU A 213 -2.46 3.66 -2.40
N LEU A 214 -3.73 3.34 -2.62
CA LEU A 214 -4.25 1.99 -2.47
C LEU A 214 -4.31 1.26 -3.81
N MET A 215 -3.77 0.05 -3.86
CA MET A 215 -3.63 -0.71 -5.09
C MET A 215 -3.61 -2.22 -4.87
N ALA A 216 -4.00 -2.98 -5.89
CA ALA A 216 -3.90 -4.42 -5.91
C ALA A 216 -2.45 -4.90 -5.79
N TRP A 217 -2.24 -6.09 -5.21
CA TRP A 217 -0.92 -6.70 -5.12
C TRP A 217 -0.34 -6.93 -6.52
N ALA A 218 0.79 -6.30 -6.79
CA ALA A 218 1.43 -6.33 -8.10
C ALA A 218 2.10 -7.68 -8.39
N GLY A 219 2.61 -8.37 -7.37
CA GLY A 219 3.34 -9.62 -7.53
C GLY A 219 4.69 -9.59 -6.84
N ASP A 220 5.45 -10.67 -7.04
CA ASP A 220 6.77 -10.84 -6.44
C ASP A 220 7.88 -10.30 -7.35
N ALA A 221 8.99 -9.91 -6.74
CA ALA A 221 10.18 -9.51 -7.50
C ALA A 221 10.67 -10.68 -8.37
N VAL A 222 11.01 -10.39 -9.61
CA VAL A 222 11.47 -11.42 -10.57
C VAL A 222 12.86 -11.07 -11.09
N THR A 223 13.67 -12.10 -11.33
CA THR A 223 14.94 -11.96 -12.05
C THR A 223 14.73 -12.22 -13.53
N ILE A 224 14.75 -11.15 -14.32
CA ILE A 224 14.64 -11.22 -15.77
C ILE A 224 16.02 -11.62 -16.31
N LYS A 225 16.07 -12.74 -17.04
CA LYS A 225 17.33 -13.33 -17.54
C LYS A 225 17.84 -12.70 -18.83
N ASP A 226 16.96 -12.02 -19.58
CA ASP A 226 17.35 -11.26 -20.77
C ASP A 226 17.74 -9.81 -20.40
N ASN A 227 18.15 -9.02 -21.39
CA ASN A 227 18.51 -7.62 -21.17
C ASN A 227 17.30 -6.70 -20.87
N GLY A 228 16.13 -7.23 -20.57
CA GLY A 228 14.90 -6.50 -20.25
C GLY A 228 14.24 -5.84 -21.46
N LEU A 229 14.79 -5.99 -22.68
CA LEU A 229 14.25 -5.34 -23.88
C LEU A 229 12.85 -5.85 -24.25
N SER A 230 12.58 -7.14 -24.03
CA SER A 230 11.30 -7.77 -24.32
C SER A 230 10.17 -7.16 -23.48
N GLU A 231 10.38 -7.08 -22.16
CA GLU A 231 9.46 -6.45 -21.22
C GLU A 231 9.36 -4.93 -21.45
N TRP A 232 10.48 -4.26 -21.73
CA TRP A 232 10.45 -2.84 -22.05
C TRP A 232 9.57 -2.54 -23.27
N LEU A 233 9.68 -3.33 -24.34
CA LEU A 233 8.83 -3.19 -25.53
C LEU A 233 7.36 -3.47 -25.21
N ARG A 234 7.11 -4.47 -24.35
CA ARG A 234 5.76 -4.84 -23.90
C ARG A 234 5.05 -3.68 -23.20
N PHE A 235 5.75 -2.93 -22.37
CA PHE A 235 5.17 -1.79 -21.64
C PHE A 235 5.14 -0.50 -22.46
N ARG A 236 6.20 -0.22 -23.23
CA ARG A 236 6.37 1.07 -23.90
C ARG A 236 5.21 1.45 -24.81
N GLN A 237 4.78 0.56 -25.70
CA GLN A 237 3.72 0.86 -26.68
C GLN A 237 2.36 1.15 -26.00
N PRO A 238 1.87 0.30 -25.08
CA PRO A 238 0.67 0.61 -24.31
C PRO A 238 0.76 1.92 -23.53
N LEU A 239 1.86 2.16 -22.80
CA LEU A 239 2.02 3.38 -22.00
C LEU A 239 2.00 4.64 -22.88
N LEU A 240 2.72 4.63 -24.00
CA LEU A 240 2.75 5.74 -24.94
C LEU A 240 1.38 6.02 -25.57
N THR A 241 0.59 4.98 -25.84
CA THR A 241 -0.78 5.12 -26.37
C THR A 241 -1.67 5.92 -25.41
N TYR A 242 -1.47 5.74 -24.11
CA TYR A 242 -2.13 6.53 -23.07
C TYR A 242 -1.32 7.77 -22.69
N GLY A 243 -0.27 8.13 -23.42
CA GLY A 243 0.57 9.32 -23.21
C GLY A 243 1.32 9.34 -21.89
N VAL A 244 1.76 8.18 -21.42
CA VAL A 244 2.62 8.00 -20.25
C VAL A 244 4.01 7.57 -20.71
N VAL A 245 5.03 8.18 -20.12
CA VAL A 245 6.44 7.79 -20.31
C VAL A 245 6.99 7.42 -18.95
N HIS A 246 7.34 6.16 -18.76
CA HIS A 246 7.96 5.68 -17.53
C HIS A 246 9.47 5.86 -17.63
N ASN A 247 10.03 6.79 -16.85
CA ASN A 247 11.45 7.13 -16.92
C ASN A 247 12.35 6.15 -16.15
N ASP A 248 11.78 5.27 -15.34
CA ASP A 248 12.51 4.32 -14.48
C ASP A 248 12.08 2.85 -14.70
N ILE A 249 12.04 2.37 -15.95
CA ILE A 249 11.77 0.94 -16.22
C ILE A 249 13.02 0.13 -15.89
N ARG A 250 13.05 -0.44 -14.68
CA ARG A 250 14.10 -1.36 -14.19
C ARG A 250 13.47 -2.60 -13.57
N GLN A 251 14.29 -3.64 -13.40
CA GLN A 251 13.85 -4.94 -12.87
C GLN A 251 13.11 -4.83 -11.52
N GLU A 252 13.50 -3.88 -10.67
CA GLU A 252 12.87 -3.63 -9.37
C GLU A 252 11.41 -3.18 -9.48
N ASN A 253 11.05 -2.55 -10.60
CA ASN A 253 9.71 -2.05 -10.88
C ASN A 253 8.87 -3.04 -11.71
N LEU A 254 9.42 -4.22 -12.02
CA LEU A 254 8.76 -5.28 -12.77
C LEU A 254 8.46 -6.45 -11.83
N LEU A 255 7.18 -6.67 -11.55
CA LEU A 255 6.73 -7.65 -10.56
C LEU A 255 5.95 -8.77 -11.24
N TRP A 256 6.33 -10.03 -11.00
CA TRP A 256 5.64 -11.19 -11.54
C TRP A 256 4.33 -11.44 -10.80
N ASN A 257 3.22 -11.28 -11.49
CA ASN A 257 1.91 -11.54 -10.92
C ASN A 257 1.48 -12.98 -11.21
N SER A 258 1.42 -13.82 -10.18
CA SER A 258 1.00 -15.23 -10.28
C SER A 258 -0.41 -15.38 -10.83
N ASP A 259 -1.33 -14.49 -10.44
CA ASP A 259 -2.74 -14.56 -10.83
C ASP A 259 -2.93 -14.31 -12.33
N ARG A 260 -2.02 -13.53 -12.92
CA ARG A 260 -2.05 -13.11 -14.33
C ARG A 260 -1.07 -13.87 -15.22
N GLY A 261 -0.08 -14.54 -14.64
CA GLY A 261 0.96 -15.27 -15.36
C GLY A 261 1.86 -14.35 -16.20
N HIS A 262 2.02 -13.09 -15.79
CA HIS A 262 2.89 -12.12 -16.45
C HIS A 262 3.30 -11.00 -15.50
N VAL A 263 4.30 -10.21 -15.90
CA VAL A 263 4.77 -9.08 -15.09
C VAL A 263 3.86 -7.86 -15.19
N LEU A 264 3.75 -7.12 -14.09
CA LEU A 264 3.13 -5.80 -13.98
C LEU A 264 4.20 -4.75 -13.65
N LEU A 265 4.02 -3.54 -14.19
CA LEU A 265 4.90 -2.39 -13.96
C LEU A 265 4.34 -1.51 -12.82
N ILE A 266 5.22 -1.09 -11.91
CA ILE A 266 4.92 -0.23 -10.77
C ILE A 266 5.83 1.00 -10.72
N ASP A 267 5.56 1.91 -9.79
CA ASP A 267 6.38 3.06 -9.42
C ASP A 267 6.45 4.18 -10.48
N PHE A 268 5.36 4.95 -10.57
CA PHE A 268 5.18 6.03 -11.55
C PHE A 268 5.41 7.43 -10.94
N ASP A 269 6.38 7.53 -10.03
CA ASP A 269 6.78 8.77 -9.34
C ASP A 269 7.32 9.87 -10.28
#